data_AF-A0A5K7ZIS2-F1
#
_entry.id   AF-A0A5K7ZIS2-F1
#
_cell.length_a   1.000
_cell.length_b   1.000
_cell.length_c   1.000
_cell.angle_alpha   90.00
_cell.angle_beta   90.00
_cell.angle_gamma   90.00
#
_symmetry.space_group_name_H-M   'P 1'
#
loop_
_entity.id
_entity.type
_entity.pdbx_description
1 polymer ?
#
loop_
_entity_poly.entity_id
_entity_poly.type
_entity_poly.pdbx_seq_one_letter_code
_entity_poly.pdbx_strand_id
1 'polypeptide(L)'
;MKRFLRIVLPIAFLAIAAVYLNSAAFSGWVSGGPPNDYPEAWAYRAMRHFYYGIGFIAIALTVFLALKDNAKRIKVKCVIGFIVALILFSVPHLKKFIEIDSCLDHGGEWNNSYHRCEE
;
A
#
# COMPACT_ATOMS: atom_id res chain seq x y z
N MET A 1 -4.44 30.46 2.45
CA MET A 1 -5.01 29.12 2.64
C MET A 1 -4.43 28.06 1.69
N LYS A 2 -4.52 28.21 0.35
CA LYS A 2 -4.00 27.20 -0.62
C LYS A 2 -2.51 26.85 -0.43
N ARG A 3 -1.66 27.87 -0.21
CA ARG A 3 -0.21 27.68 0.03
C ARG A 3 0.09 26.90 1.31
N PHE A 4 -0.71 27.10 2.35
CA PHE A 4 -0.59 26.37 3.62
C PHE A 4 -1.00 24.90 3.44
N LEU A 5 -2.18 24.65 2.85
CA LEU A 5 -2.67 23.30 2.56
C LEU A 5 -1.72 22.51 1.63
N ARG A 6 -1.10 23.19 0.66
CA ARG A 6 -0.12 22.61 -0.26
C ARG A 6 1.11 22.04 0.44
N ILE A 7 1.43 22.49 1.66
CA ILE A 7 2.60 22.03 2.40
C ILE A 7 2.17 21.04 3.49
N VAL A 8 1.15 21.39 4.27
CA VAL A 8 0.73 20.59 5.42
C VAL A 8 0.16 19.23 5.02
N LEU A 9 -0.69 19.17 3.98
CA LEU A 9 -1.29 17.89 3.55
C LEU A 9 -0.24 16.90 3.03
N PRO A 10 0.67 17.26 2.11
CA PRO A 10 1.72 16.35 1.68
C PRO A 10 2.62 15.89 2.84
N ILE A 11 2.96 16.76 3.79
CA ILE A 11 3.76 16.38 4.96
C ILE A 11 3.02 15.33 5.79
N ALA A 12 1.72 15.50 6.04
CA ALA A 12 0.92 14.52 6.77
C ALA A 12 0.89 13.16 6.05
N PHE A 13 0.68 13.15 4.73
CA PHE A 13 0.73 11.92 3.94
C PHE A 13 2.12 11.27 3.93
N LEU A 14 3.20 12.05 3.87
CA LEU A 14 4.56 11.54 3.97
C LEU A 14 4.86 10.94 5.35
N ALA A 15 4.34 11.53 6.41
CA ALA A 15 4.47 10.97 7.76
C ALA A 15 3.75 9.61 7.86
N ILE A 16 2.52 9.51 7.33
CA ILE A 16 1.78 8.24 7.25
C ILE A 16 2.55 7.22 6.41
N ALA A 17 3.08 7.64 5.26
CA ALA A 17 3.90 6.78 4.40
C ALA A 17 5.12 6.23 5.14
N ALA A 18 5.83 7.07 5.89
CA ALA A 18 7.00 6.66 6.67
C ALA A 18 6.63 5.59 7.72
N VAL A 19 5.50 5.76 8.41
CA VAL A 19 4.98 4.75 9.36
C VAL A 19 4.73 3.41 8.67
N TYR A 20 4.05 3.43 7.51
CA TYR A 20 3.78 2.21 6.76
C TYR A 20 5.05 1.56 6.20
N LEU A 21 5.98 2.33 5.65
CA LEU A 21 7.25 1.81 5.12
C LEU A 21 8.13 1.22 6.24
N ASN A 22 8.19 1.87 7.40
CA ASN A 22 8.88 1.33 8.57
C ASN A 22 8.23 0.00 9.03
N SER A 23 6.89 -0.02 9.10
CA SER A 23 6.17 -1.25 9.44
C SER A 23 6.36 -2.34 8.39
N ALA A 24 6.48 -1.99 7.11
CA ALA A 24 6.75 -2.93 6.03
C ALA A 24 8.15 -3.55 6.15
N ALA A 25 9.17 -2.72 6.39
CA ALA A 25 10.54 -3.18 6.61
C ALA A 25 10.64 -4.11 7.83
N PHE A 26 10.03 -3.72 8.95
CA PHE A 26 9.96 -4.55 10.15
C PHE A 26 9.26 -5.88 9.87
N SER A 27 8.07 -5.86 9.25
CA SER A 27 7.31 -7.08 8.97
C SER A 27 8.05 -8.01 8.01
N GLY A 28 8.75 -7.45 7.02
CA GLY A 28 9.56 -8.23 6.07
C GLY A 28 10.78 -8.88 6.72
N TRP A 29 11.40 -8.19 7.68
CA TRP A 29 12.46 -8.78 8.50
C TRP A 29 11.92 -9.91 9.38
N VAL A 30 10.76 -9.72 10.02
CA VAL A 30 10.14 -10.78 10.84
C VAL A 30 9.77 -11.99 9.98
N SER A 31 9.27 -11.81 8.76
CA SER A 31 8.91 -12.94 7.89
C SER A 31 10.08 -13.83 7.47
N GLY A 32 11.29 -13.26 7.32
CA GLY A 32 12.45 -13.98 6.80
C GLY A 32 13.62 -14.17 7.78
N GLY A 33 13.56 -13.54 8.95
CA GLY A 33 14.64 -13.54 9.93
C GLY A 33 14.42 -14.58 11.05
N PRO A 34 13.78 -14.19 12.16
CA PRO A 34 13.58 -15.09 13.29
C PRO A 34 12.54 -16.19 13.00
N PRO A 35 12.69 -17.40 13.58
CA PRO A 35 11.64 -18.41 13.57
C PRO A 35 10.36 -17.82 14.18
N ASN A 36 9.26 -17.94 13.47
CA ASN A 36 7.95 -17.51 13.94
C ASN A 36 6.86 -18.40 13.33
N ASP A 37 5.70 -18.45 13.98
CA ASP A 37 4.60 -19.35 13.59
C ASP A 37 3.83 -18.86 12.35
N TYR A 38 4.05 -17.61 11.90
CA TYR A 38 3.22 -16.95 10.88
C TYR A 38 4.04 -16.21 9.79
N PRO A 39 5.03 -16.84 9.15
CA PRO A 39 5.95 -16.13 8.25
C PRO A 39 5.22 -15.55 7.02
N GLU A 40 4.22 -16.23 6.48
CA GLU A 40 3.43 -15.75 5.34
C GLU A 40 2.51 -14.59 5.71
N ALA A 41 1.92 -14.61 6.91
CA ALA A 41 1.10 -13.50 7.38
C ALA A 41 1.94 -12.22 7.57
N TRP A 42 3.17 -12.36 8.08
CA TRP A 42 4.12 -11.26 8.17
C TRP A 42 4.57 -10.78 6.79
N ALA A 43 4.81 -11.68 5.84
CA ALA A 43 5.15 -11.33 4.47
C ALA A 43 4.01 -10.58 3.76
N TYR A 44 2.76 -11.04 3.93
CA TYR A 44 1.58 -10.37 3.41
C TYR A 44 1.42 -8.96 4.02
N ARG A 45 1.60 -8.83 5.34
CA ARG A 45 1.58 -7.54 6.03
C ARG A 45 2.67 -6.61 5.52
N ALA A 46 3.90 -7.12 5.34
CA ALA A 46 5.02 -6.35 4.80
C ALA A 46 4.69 -5.78 3.41
N MET A 47 4.21 -6.65 2.52
CA MET A 47 3.80 -6.27 1.17
C MET A 47 2.67 -5.22 1.20
N ARG A 48 1.61 -5.47 1.97
CA ARG A 48 0.46 -4.54 2.08
C ARG A 48 0.90 -3.16 2.56
N HIS A 49 1.70 -3.12 3.62
CA HIS A 49 2.19 -1.85 4.17
C HIS A 49 3.16 -1.15 3.22
N PHE A 50 3.96 -1.89 2.44
CA PHE A 50 4.79 -1.31 1.40
C PHE A 50 3.94 -0.59 0.34
N TYR A 51 2.92 -1.27 -0.21
CA TYR A 51 2.01 -0.68 -1.20
C TYR A 51 1.27 0.55 -0.66
N TYR A 52 0.79 0.50 0.58
CA TYR A 52 0.14 1.65 1.22
C TYR A 52 1.12 2.82 1.41
N GLY A 53 2.36 2.54 1.84
CA GLY A 53 3.41 3.55 1.98
C GLY A 53 3.69 4.27 0.65
N ILE A 54 3.91 3.53 -0.43
CA ILE A 54 4.12 4.10 -1.77
C ILE A 54 2.85 4.83 -2.27
N GLY A 55 1.66 4.30 -1.97
CA GLY A 55 0.38 4.93 -2.29
C GLY A 55 0.22 6.30 -1.64
N PHE A 56 0.59 6.43 -0.36
CA PHE A 56 0.56 7.72 0.34
C PHE A 56 1.61 8.71 -0.20
N ILE A 57 2.79 8.25 -0.62
CA ILE A 57 3.76 9.10 -1.32
C ILE A 57 3.17 9.62 -2.64
N ALA A 58 2.51 8.77 -3.42
CA ALA A 58 1.86 9.16 -4.66
C ALA A 58 0.75 10.21 -4.42
N ILE A 59 -0.05 10.06 -3.35
CA ILE A 59 -1.05 11.06 -2.94
C ILE A 59 -0.37 12.37 -2.53
N ALA A 60 0.68 12.32 -1.71
CA ALA A 60 1.41 13.52 -1.26
C ALA A 60 1.91 14.35 -2.45
N LEU A 61 2.53 13.69 -3.44
CA LEU A 61 2.98 14.32 -4.68
C LEU A 61 1.81 14.90 -5.49
N THR A 62 0.74 14.13 -5.62
CA THR A 62 -0.47 14.55 -6.36
C THR A 62 -1.09 15.80 -5.74
N VAL A 63 -1.26 15.84 -4.41
CA VAL A 63 -1.82 17.00 -3.68
C VAL A 63 -0.89 18.20 -3.79
N PHE A 64 0.42 18.01 -3.66
CA PHE A 64 1.40 19.10 -3.80
C PHE A 64 1.37 19.75 -5.18
N LEU A 65 1.19 18.94 -6.23
CA LEU A 65 1.09 19.41 -7.61
C LEU A 65 -0.28 20.04 -7.89
N ALA A 66 -1.38 19.42 -7.43
CA ALA A 66 -2.75 19.87 -7.66
C ALA A 66 -3.02 21.28 -7.13
N LEU A 67 -2.41 21.62 -5.98
CA LEU A 67 -2.58 22.92 -5.33
C LEU A 67 -1.64 24.02 -5.87
N LYS A 68 -0.91 23.77 -6.97
CA LYS A 68 -0.11 24.77 -7.68
C LYS A 68 -0.99 25.51 -8.70
N ASP A 69 -0.85 26.84 -8.77
CA ASP A 69 -1.77 27.74 -9.50
C ASP A 69 -1.90 27.52 -11.03
N ASN A 70 -1.08 26.68 -11.66
CA ASN A 70 -1.11 26.42 -13.11
C ASN A 70 -2.01 25.23 -13.49
N ALA A 71 -3.33 25.45 -13.46
CA ALA A 71 -4.33 24.38 -13.42
C ALA A 71 -4.46 23.46 -14.66
N LYS A 72 -4.22 23.91 -15.90
CA LYS A 72 -4.61 23.10 -17.09
C LYS A 72 -3.76 21.83 -17.32
N ARG A 73 -2.42 21.93 -17.38
CA ARG A 73 -1.54 20.73 -17.52
C ARG A 73 -1.43 19.90 -16.24
N ILE A 74 -1.72 20.51 -15.09
CA ILE A 74 -1.62 19.86 -13.78
C ILE A 74 -2.78 18.88 -13.56
N LYS A 75 -3.98 19.14 -14.11
CA LYS A 75 -5.14 18.25 -14.00
C LYS A 75 -4.86 16.83 -14.47
N VAL A 76 -4.27 16.65 -15.66
CA VAL A 76 -3.96 15.30 -16.19
C VAL A 76 -2.98 14.56 -15.29
N LYS A 77 -1.92 15.24 -14.83
CA LYS A 77 -0.94 14.63 -13.89
C LYS A 77 -1.57 14.23 -12.57
N CYS A 78 -2.53 15.02 -12.08
CA CYS A 78 -3.23 14.70 -10.84
C CYS A 78 -4.18 13.51 -11.00
N VAL A 79 -4.87 13.40 -12.13
CA VAL A 79 -5.71 12.23 -12.44
C VAL A 79 -4.85 10.97 -12.52
N ILE A 80 -3.72 11.03 -13.23
CA ILE A 80 -2.78 9.91 -13.31
C ILE A 80 -2.26 9.54 -11.92
N GLY A 81 -1.81 10.51 -11.12
CA GLY A 81 -1.32 10.26 -9.77
C GLY A 81 -2.38 9.65 -8.85
N PHE A 82 -3.63 10.08 -8.98
CA PHE A 82 -4.76 9.51 -8.24
C PHE A 82 -5.06 8.07 -8.66
N ILE A 83 -5.07 7.78 -9.97
CA ILE A 83 -5.25 6.42 -10.49
C ILE A 83 -4.13 5.51 -10.00
N VAL A 84 -2.88 5.97 -10.06
CA VAL A 84 -1.72 5.20 -9.55
C VAL A 84 -1.90 4.90 -8.06
N ALA A 85 -2.32 5.88 -7.25
CA ALA A 85 -2.60 5.65 -5.84
C ALA A 85 -3.71 4.59 -5.65
N LEU A 86 -4.83 4.69 -6.37
CA LEU A 86 -5.91 3.71 -6.30
C LEU A 86 -5.45 2.29 -6.65
N ILE A 87 -4.63 2.14 -7.68
CA ILE A 87 -4.05 0.85 -8.06
C ILE A 87 -3.19 0.33 -6.92
N LEU A 88 -2.28 1.13 -6.37
CA LEU A 88 -1.41 0.72 -5.26
C LEU A 88 -2.20 0.28 -4.03
N PHE A 89 -3.29 0.98 -3.68
CA PHE A 89 -4.15 0.55 -2.56
C PHE A 89 -4.92 -0.75 -2.86
N SER A 90 -5.25 -1.01 -4.12
CA SER A 90 -6.04 -2.17 -4.53
C SER A 90 -5.22 -3.45 -4.69
N VAL A 91 -3.96 -3.35 -5.13
CA VAL A 91 -3.06 -4.50 -5.38
C VAL A 91 -3.03 -5.53 -4.24
N PRO A 92 -2.83 -5.16 -2.95
CA PRO A 92 -2.77 -6.16 -1.87
C PRO A 92 -4.09 -6.91 -1.65
N HIS A 93 -5.22 -6.30 -2.00
CA HIS A 93 -6.53 -6.96 -1.92
C HIS A 93 -6.72 -7.93 -3.09
N LEU A 94 -6.37 -7.50 -4.30
CA LEU A 94 -6.44 -8.35 -5.49
C LEU A 94 -5.53 -9.57 -5.37
N LYS A 95 -4.29 -9.39 -4.88
CA LYS A 95 -3.38 -10.51 -4.68
C LYS A 95 -3.90 -11.52 -3.66
N LYS A 96 -4.42 -11.06 -2.52
CA LYS A 96 -5.04 -11.94 -1.52
C LYS A 96 -6.22 -12.70 -2.12
N PHE A 97 -7.05 -12.02 -2.91
CA PHE A 97 -8.20 -12.64 -3.57
C PHE A 97 -7.77 -13.77 -4.52
N ILE A 98 -6.76 -13.53 -5.37
CA ILE A 98 -6.23 -14.53 -6.30
C ILE A 98 -5.64 -15.74 -5.56
N GLU A 99 -4.92 -15.51 -4.45
CA GLU A 99 -4.34 -16.59 -3.64
C GLU A 99 -5.42 -17.47 -2.97
N ILE A 100 -6.49 -16.85 -2.47
CA ILE A 100 -7.63 -17.59 -1.89
C ILE A 100 -8.36 -18.40 -2.97
N ASP A 101 -8.68 -17.76 -4.09
CA ASP A 101 -9.39 -18.38 -5.21
C ASP A 101 -8.62 -19.59 -5.73
N SER A 102 -7.32 -19.41 -5.97
CA SER A 102 -6.43 -20.50 -6.38
C SER A 102 -6.35 -21.63 -5.35
N CYS A 103 -6.43 -21.35 -4.05
CA CYS A 103 -6.44 -22.40 -3.02
C CYS A 103 -7.71 -23.25 -3.11
N LEU A 104 -8.86 -22.59 -3.22
CA LEU A 104 -10.17 -23.25 -3.30
C LEU A 104 -10.32 -24.06 -4.59
N ASP A 105 -9.78 -23.58 -5.71
CA ASP A 105 -9.80 -24.29 -7.00
C ASP A 105 -9.03 -25.62 -6.96
N HIS A 106 -8.01 -25.74 -6.09
CA HIS A 106 -7.27 -26.99 -5.89
C HIS A 106 -7.88 -27.89 -4.80
N GLY A 107 -9.02 -27.50 -4.22
CA GLY A 107 -9.73 -28.25 -3.19
C GLY A 107 -9.18 -28.07 -1.78
N GLY A 108 -8.28 -27.11 -1.56
CA GLY A 108 -7.75 -26.79 -0.23
C GLY A 108 -8.65 -25.86 0.59
N GLU A 109 -8.31 -25.68 1.86
CA GLU A 109 -8.95 -24.74 2.78
C GLU A 109 -8.04 -23.56 3.08
N TRP A 110 -8.51 -22.33 2.84
CA TRP A 110 -7.71 -21.14 3.10
C TRP A 110 -7.69 -20.77 4.59
N ASN A 111 -6.51 -20.82 5.22
CA ASN A 111 -6.33 -20.35 6.59
C ASN A 111 -6.00 -18.84 6.63
N ASN A 112 -6.96 -18.05 7.12
CA ASN A 112 -6.79 -16.59 7.24
C ASN A 112 -5.75 -16.14 8.26
N SER A 113 -5.45 -16.95 9.27
CA SER A 113 -4.47 -16.60 10.32
C SER A 113 -3.05 -16.77 9.82
N TYR A 114 -2.80 -17.87 9.11
CA TYR A 114 -1.49 -18.21 8.57
C TYR A 114 -1.25 -17.65 7.18
N HIS A 115 -2.28 -17.15 6.49
CA HIS A 115 -2.18 -16.69 5.11
C HIS A 115 -1.62 -17.78 4.17
N ARG A 116 -2.10 -19.01 4.35
CA ARG A 116 -1.64 -20.20 3.64
C ARG A 116 -2.84 -21.09 3.29
N CYS A 117 -2.72 -21.82 2.18
CA CYS A 117 -3.64 -22.90 1.81
C CYS A 117 -3.30 -24.17 2.59
N GLU A 118 -4.28 -24.74 3.26
CA GLU A 118 -4.20 -26.05 3.91
C GLU A 118 -4.80 -27.10 2.96
N GLU A 119 -4.17 -28.27 2.87
CA GLU A 119 -4.63 -29.39 2.04
C GLU A 119 -5.70 -30.23 2.74
#